data_AF-F7S854-F1
#
_entry.id   AF-F7S854-F1
#
_cell.length_a   1.000
_cell.length_b   1.000
_cell.length_c   1.000
_cell.angle_alpha   90.00
_cell.angle_beta   90.00
_cell.angle_gamma   90.00
#
_symmetry.space_group_name_H-M   'P 1'
#
loop_
_entity.id
_entity.type
_entity.pdbx_description
1 polymer ?
#
loop_
_entity_poly.entity_id
_entity_poly.type
_entity_poly.pdbx_seq_one_letter_code
_entity_poly.pdbx_strand_id
1 'polypeptide(L)'
;MDGAAAGEGGRLRIGIAASAAMRSSEVSPLFGLLRDFAPFLSSPAVALHAVGATCDAILASGLLAGNPPARLRPAREGGVITLTSMVVPDAEGRAALDFVIYLIDPVDPIGVFPEMQALKRQCVVHGRPFLTNRGAASEWCALVWNGMAGIDRTGLAAQLARWVRPEATATETIGLIAHDTQKPVMLDFARRHHALLSRFGRRLATGTTGGLLNGTVPARLRAETATLLPLLPPAVPGWTTAFQSGPRG
;
A
#
# COMPACT_ATOMS: atom_id res chain seq x y z
N MET A 1 1.83 13.09 6.90
CA MET A 1 1.37 12.74 5.55
C MET A 1 2.09 13.68 4.60
N ASP A 2 3.34 13.34 4.30
CA ASP A 2 3.94 13.86 3.08
C ASP A 2 3.35 12.99 1.98
N GLY A 3 2.29 13.50 1.36
CA GLY A 3 1.76 12.88 0.15
C GLY A 3 2.90 12.79 -0.84
N ALA A 4 3.02 11.63 -1.50
CA ALA A 4 3.75 11.51 -2.74
C ALA A 4 3.04 12.37 -3.81
N ALA A 5 3.06 13.69 -3.62
CA ALA A 5 2.83 14.64 -4.67
C ALA A 5 4.02 14.46 -5.61
N ALA A 6 3.72 14.04 -6.84
CA ALA A 6 4.69 14.09 -7.93
C ALA A 6 5.39 15.46 -7.86
N GLY A 7 6.70 15.46 -7.60
CA GLY A 7 7.48 16.70 -7.57
C GLY A 7 7.25 17.45 -8.87
N GLU A 8 7.15 18.78 -8.78
CA GLU A 8 6.86 19.66 -9.93
C GLU A 8 7.68 19.23 -11.17
N GLY A 9 7.00 18.66 -12.16
CA GLY A 9 7.58 18.20 -13.43
C GLY A 9 7.95 16.70 -13.56
N GLY A 10 7.80 15.89 -12.50
CA GLY A 10 8.16 14.47 -12.50
C GLY A 10 7.01 13.52 -12.86
N ARG A 11 7.25 12.57 -13.78
CA ARG A 11 6.33 11.43 -14.02
C ARG A 11 6.20 10.58 -12.75
N LEU A 12 4.98 10.14 -12.44
CA LEU A 12 4.71 9.14 -11.41
C LEU A 12 5.34 7.80 -11.82
N ARG A 13 6.26 7.26 -11.02
CA ARG A 13 7.02 6.05 -11.32
C ARG A 13 6.53 4.86 -10.51
N ILE A 14 6.09 3.83 -11.21
CA ILE A 14 5.44 2.65 -10.59
C ILE A 14 6.26 1.40 -10.92
N GLY A 15 6.64 0.64 -9.91
CA GLY A 15 7.19 -0.71 -10.09
C GLY A 15 6.07 -1.74 -10.14
N ILE A 16 6.10 -2.68 -11.10
CA ILE A 16 5.10 -3.75 -11.17
C ILE A 16 5.70 -5.15 -11.38
N ALA A 17 5.22 -6.10 -10.58
CA ALA A 17 5.50 -7.52 -10.71
C ALA A 17 4.26 -8.35 -10.34
N ALA A 18 4.15 -9.55 -10.88
CA ALA A 18 3.07 -10.48 -10.56
C ALA A 18 3.55 -11.94 -10.56
N SER A 19 3.18 -12.70 -9.52
CA SER A 19 3.30 -14.16 -9.49
C SER A 19 2.61 -14.77 -10.71
N ALA A 20 3.05 -15.95 -11.15
CA ALA A 20 2.57 -16.56 -12.40
C ALA A 20 1.04 -16.73 -12.45
N ALA A 21 0.43 -17.18 -11.36
CA ALA A 21 -1.03 -17.32 -11.24
C ALA A 21 -1.78 -16.00 -11.33
N MET A 22 -1.15 -14.88 -10.94
CA MET A 22 -1.78 -13.56 -10.95
C MET A 22 -1.83 -12.91 -12.34
N ARG A 23 -1.21 -13.55 -13.35
CA ARG A 23 -1.10 -13.10 -14.74
C ARG A 23 -1.25 -14.24 -15.76
N SER A 24 -1.95 -15.31 -15.37
CA SER A 24 -2.08 -16.53 -16.18
C SER A 24 -3.19 -16.46 -17.24
N SER A 25 -4.17 -15.56 -17.07
CA SER A 25 -5.32 -15.40 -17.96
C SER A 25 -5.91 -14.00 -17.88
N GLU A 26 -6.80 -13.63 -18.81
CA GLU A 26 -7.43 -12.30 -18.88
C GLU A 26 -8.30 -11.93 -17.67
N VAL A 27 -8.76 -12.94 -16.91
CA VAL A 27 -9.53 -12.75 -15.68
C VAL A 27 -8.64 -12.62 -14.44
N SER A 28 -7.33 -12.86 -14.58
CA SER A 28 -6.41 -12.81 -13.45
C SER A 28 -6.24 -11.39 -12.89
N PRO A 29 -5.83 -11.26 -11.61
CA PRO A 29 -5.72 -9.98 -10.93
C PRO A 29 -4.93 -8.91 -11.67
N LEU A 30 -3.84 -9.27 -12.38
CA LEU A 30 -3.07 -8.32 -13.17
C LEU A 30 -3.92 -7.68 -14.27
N PHE A 31 -4.54 -8.48 -15.15
CA PHE A 31 -5.33 -7.94 -16.26
C PHE A 31 -6.58 -7.22 -15.78
N GLY A 32 -7.18 -7.66 -14.66
CA GLY A 32 -8.24 -6.92 -14.00
C GLY A 32 -7.83 -5.50 -13.60
N LEU A 33 -6.65 -5.35 -12.99
CA LEU A 33 -6.08 -4.04 -12.66
C LEU A 33 -5.79 -3.22 -13.92
N LEU A 34 -5.15 -3.82 -14.94
CA LEU A 34 -4.81 -3.12 -16.19
C LEU A 34 -6.07 -2.59 -16.89
N ARG A 35 -7.15 -3.36 -16.98
CA ARG A 35 -8.41 -2.93 -17.60
C ARG A 35 -9.07 -1.79 -16.84
N ASP A 36 -9.13 -1.90 -15.52
CA ASP A 36 -9.78 -0.89 -14.67
C ASP A 36 -9.03 0.46 -14.71
N PHE A 37 -7.70 0.43 -14.89
CA PHE A 37 -6.84 1.62 -14.82
C PHE A 37 -6.07 1.91 -16.12
N ALA A 38 -6.49 1.37 -17.27
CA ALA A 38 -5.81 1.59 -18.54
C ALA A 38 -5.66 3.08 -18.90
N PRO A 39 -6.67 3.97 -18.74
CA PRO A 39 -6.51 5.40 -19.03
C PRO A 39 -5.44 6.06 -18.15
N PHE A 40 -5.39 5.69 -16.87
CA PHE A 40 -4.42 6.18 -15.92
C PHE A 40 -3.00 5.68 -16.22
N LEU A 41 -2.84 4.36 -16.34
CA LEU A 41 -1.54 3.72 -16.53
C LEU A 41 -0.94 4.03 -17.92
N SER A 42 -1.80 4.29 -18.91
CA SER A 42 -1.37 4.70 -20.25
C SER A 42 -1.05 6.20 -20.36
N SER A 43 -1.26 6.98 -19.29
CA SER A 43 -0.97 8.41 -19.30
C SER A 43 0.54 8.68 -19.42
N PRO A 44 0.98 9.68 -20.20
CA PRO A 44 2.40 10.08 -20.25
C PRO A 44 2.92 10.56 -18.89
N ALA A 45 2.03 10.99 -17.98
CA ALA A 45 2.38 11.34 -16.61
C ALA A 45 2.79 10.13 -15.75
N VAL A 46 2.60 8.90 -16.23
CA VAL A 46 2.96 7.65 -15.54
C VAL A 46 4.11 6.96 -16.25
N ALA A 47 5.09 6.47 -15.50
CA ALA A 47 6.19 5.62 -15.95
C ALA A 47 6.10 4.27 -15.23
N LEU A 48 5.72 3.22 -15.96
CA LEU A 48 5.58 1.87 -15.41
C LEU A 48 6.85 1.07 -15.67
N HIS A 49 7.41 0.42 -14.64
CA HIS A 49 8.59 -0.44 -14.73
C HIS A 49 8.20 -1.87 -14.37
N ALA A 50 8.27 -2.79 -15.33
CA ALA A 50 7.71 -4.15 -15.17
C ALA A 50 8.79 -5.24 -15.21
N VAL A 51 8.75 -6.17 -14.25
CA VAL A 51 9.65 -7.34 -14.22
C VAL A 51 9.33 -8.31 -15.35
N GLY A 52 10.36 -8.80 -16.06
CA GLY A 52 10.31 -9.66 -17.26
C GLY A 52 8.94 -10.28 -17.62
N ALA A 53 8.57 -11.42 -17.00
CA ALA A 53 7.34 -12.13 -17.34
C ALA A 53 6.04 -11.32 -17.09
N THR A 54 6.06 -10.36 -16.18
CA THR A 54 4.96 -9.40 -15.98
C THR A 54 4.91 -8.39 -17.11
N CYS A 55 6.08 -7.87 -17.52
CA CYS A 55 6.19 -6.98 -18.69
C CYS A 55 5.67 -7.68 -19.94
N ASP A 56 6.09 -8.91 -20.18
CA ASP A 56 5.70 -9.70 -21.36
C ASP A 56 4.18 -9.90 -21.40
N ALA A 57 3.55 -10.20 -20.26
CA ALA A 57 2.10 -10.30 -20.14
C ALA A 57 1.37 -8.97 -20.38
N ILE A 58 1.89 -7.85 -19.86
CA ILE A 58 1.32 -6.51 -20.11
C ILE A 58 1.40 -6.17 -21.61
N LEU A 59 2.55 -6.38 -22.24
CA LEU A 59 2.76 -6.08 -23.66
C LEU A 59 1.86 -6.94 -24.55
N ALA A 60 1.77 -8.24 -24.27
CA ALA A 60 0.90 -9.16 -25.01
C ALA A 60 -0.60 -8.79 -24.91
N SER A 61 -1.01 -8.12 -23.82
CA SER A 61 -2.41 -7.71 -23.63
C SER A 61 -2.86 -6.57 -24.55
N GLY A 62 -1.93 -5.75 -25.05
CA GLY A 62 -2.25 -4.50 -25.76
C GLY A 62 -2.91 -3.40 -24.93
N LEU A 63 -3.28 -3.64 -23.66
CA LEU A 63 -4.07 -2.72 -22.84
C LEU A 63 -3.37 -1.38 -22.56
N LEU A 64 -2.03 -1.38 -22.56
CA LEU A 64 -1.20 -0.20 -22.31
C LEU A 64 -0.39 0.23 -23.54
N ALA A 65 -0.88 -0.06 -24.75
CA ALA A 65 -0.15 0.27 -25.99
C ALA A 65 0.21 1.76 -26.13
N GLY A 66 -0.58 2.67 -25.57
CA GLY A 66 -0.33 4.12 -25.59
C GLY A 66 0.86 4.57 -24.75
N ASN A 67 1.29 3.79 -23.75
CA ASN A 67 2.46 4.06 -22.92
C ASN A 67 2.94 2.74 -22.30
N PRO A 68 3.71 1.93 -23.05
CA PRO A 68 4.12 0.60 -22.61
C PRO A 68 5.10 0.68 -21.43
N PRO A 69 5.16 -0.36 -20.58
CA PRO A 69 6.09 -0.39 -19.47
C PRO A 69 7.55 -0.48 -19.93
N ALA A 70 8.45 0.13 -19.17
CA ALA A 70 9.88 -0.13 -19.24
C ALA A 70 10.17 -1.54 -18.71
N ARG A 71 10.75 -2.39 -19.56
CA ARG A 71 11.07 -3.78 -19.21
C ARG A 71 12.29 -3.84 -18.29
N LEU A 72 12.13 -4.49 -17.14
CA LEU A 72 13.22 -4.89 -16.26
C LEU A 72 13.61 -6.34 -16.54
N ARG A 73 14.76 -6.76 -15.99
CA ARG A 73 15.24 -8.14 -16.06
C ARG A 73 14.17 -9.13 -15.56
N PRO A 74 14.18 -10.39 -16.02
CA PRO A 74 13.41 -11.47 -15.41
C PRO A 74 13.71 -11.60 -13.90
N ALA A 75 12.74 -12.09 -13.13
CA ALA A 75 12.90 -12.25 -11.68
C ALA A 75 14.13 -13.10 -11.32
N ARG A 76 14.30 -14.24 -12.00
CA ARG A 76 15.45 -15.16 -11.89
C ARG A 76 16.82 -14.53 -12.23
N GLU A 77 16.82 -13.38 -12.90
CA GLU A 77 18.01 -12.64 -13.35
C GLU A 77 18.18 -11.32 -12.55
N GLY A 78 17.54 -11.22 -11.38
CA GLY A 78 17.64 -10.04 -10.51
C GLY A 78 16.68 -8.91 -10.85
N GLY A 79 15.59 -9.18 -11.59
CA GLY A 79 14.54 -8.19 -11.88
C GLY A 79 13.92 -7.58 -10.62
N VAL A 80 13.66 -8.41 -9.61
CA VAL A 80 13.10 -7.95 -8.31
C VAL A 80 14.13 -7.11 -7.55
N ILE A 81 15.40 -7.51 -7.55
CA ILE A 81 16.48 -6.70 -6.94
C ILE A 81 16.64 -5.35 -7.64
N THR A 82 16.41 -5.30 -8.95
CA THR A 82 16.41 -4.03 -9.71
C THR A 82 15.25 -3.13 -9.24
N LEU A 83 14.05 -3.66 -9.00
CA LEU A 83 12.98 -2.89 -8.35
C LEU A 83 13.40 -2.41 -6.96
N THR A 84 14.04 -3.27 -6.17
CA THR A 84 14.51 -2.93 -4.82
C THR A 84 15.46 -1.75 -4.84
N SER A 85 16.42 -1.71 -5.76
CA SER A 85 17.36 -0.57 -5.84
C SER A 85 16.67 0.72 -6.26
N MET A 86 15.60 0.64 -7.07
CA MET A 86 14.86 1.83 -7.51
C MET A 86 13.97 2.45 -6.41
N VAL A 87 13.64 1.68 -5.37
CA VAL A 87 12.91 2.19 -4.18
C VAL A 87 13.84 2.99 -3.25
N VAL A 88 15.14 2.71 -3.29
CA VAL A 88 16.14 3.40 -2.48
C VAL A 88 16.40 4.79 -3.08
N PRO A 89 16.33 5.87 -2.29
CA PRO A 89 16.66 7.21 -2.76
C PRO A 89 18.12 7.35 -3.22
N ASP A 90 18.35 8.18 -4.23
CA ASP A 90 19.69 8.62 -4.64
C ASP A 90 20.34 9.55 -3.60
N ALA A 91 21.56 10.04 -3.90
CA ALA A 91 22.29 10.95 -3.03
C ALA A 91 21.55 12.27 -2.76
N GLU A 92 20.65 12.68 -3.67
CA GLU A 92 19.78 13.85 -3.52
C GLU A 92 18.45 13.51 -2.83
N GLY A 93 18.28 12.28 -2.34
CA GLY A 93 17.09 11.83 -1.63
C GLY A 93 15.90 11.51 -2.54
N ARG A 94 16.10 11.36 -3.85
CA ARG A 94 15.03 11.05 -4.81
C ARG A 94 15.02 9.55 -5.11
N ALA A 95 13.92 8.88 -4.78
CA ALA A 95 13.71 7.50 -5.22
C ALA A 95 13.29 7.47 -6.70
N ALA A 96 13.66 6.39 -7.40
CA ALA A 96 13.25 6.16 -8.77
C ALA A 96 11.84 5.54 -8.88
N LEU A 97 11.24 5.09 -7.78
CA LEU A 97 9.85 4.62 -7.72
C LEU A 97 9.07 5.32 -6.60
N ASP A 98 7.83 5.69 -6.91
CA ASP A 98 6.89 6.27 -5.95
C ASP A 98 6.17 5.19 -5.15
N PHE A 99 5.81 4.07 -5.80
CA PHE A 99 5.26 2.89 -5.15
C PHE A 99 5.47 1.62 -6.00
N VAL A 100 5.22 0.47 -5.37
CA VAL A 100 5.37 -0.85 -6.00
C VAL A 100 4.08 -1.64 -5.88
N ILE A 101 3.64 -2.19 -7.01
CA ILE A 101 2.59 -3.20 -7.09
C ILE A 101 3.26 -4.56 -7.32
N TYR A 102 3.18 -5.44 -6.33
CA TYR A 102 3.61 -6.83 -6.47
C TYR A 102 2.42 -7.73 -6.22
N LEU A 103 1.74 -8.22 -7.25
CA LEU A 103 0.61 -9.14 -7.07
C LEU A 103 1.13 -10.54 -6.69
N ILE A 104 1.03 -10.88 -5.41
CA ILE A 104 1.56 -12.12 -4.85
C ILE A 104 0.47 -13.18 -4.86
N ASP A 105 0.82 -14.38 -5.32
CA ASP A 105 0.03 -15.58 -5.03
C ASP A 105 0.36 -16.06 -3.60
N PRO A 106 -0.59 -16.10 -2.66
CA PRO A 106 -0.31 -16.47 -1.26
C PRO A 106 0.16 -17.92 -1.07
N VAL A 107 -0.07 -18.81 -2.05
CA VAL A 107 0.41 -20.19 -1.99
C VAL A 107 1.77 -20.38 -2.67
N ASP A 108 2.29 -19.33 -3.31
CA ASP A 108 3.56 -19.33 -4.03
C ASP A 108 4.73 -19.03 -3.06
N PRO A 109 5.74 -19.92 -2.95
CA PRO A 109 6.88 -19.72 -2.07
C PRO A 109 7.75 -18.52 -2.46
N ILE A 110 7.54 -17.90 -3.64
CA ILE A 110 8.26 -16.68 -4.03
C ILE A 110 8.11 -15.57 -2.96
N GLY A 111 7.01 -15.53 -2.22
CA GLY A 111 6.81 -14.58 -1.12
C GLY A 111 7.85 -14.65 -0.01
N VAL A 112 8.51 -15.81 0.20
CA VAL A 112 9.55 -15.99 1.22
C VAL A 112 10.97 -15.84 0.68
N PHE A 113 11.13 -15.61 -0.62
CA PHE A 113 12.46 -15.48 -1.22
C PHE A 113 13.17 -14.22 -0.72
N PRO A 114 14.52 -14.27 -0.54
CA PRO A 114 15.28 -13.15 0.00
C PRO A 114 15.07 -11.83 -0.75
N GLU A 115 14.95 -11.87 -2.07
CA GLU A 115 14.77 -10.71 -2.94
C GLU A 115 13.43 -10.01 -2.68
N MET A 116 12.37 -10.80 -2.49
CA MET A 116 11.04 -10.29 -2.21
C MET A 116 10.97 -9.65 -0.82
N GLN A 117 11.58 -10.31 0.17
CA GLN A 117 11.68 -9.78 1.53
C GLN A 117 12.52 -8.50 1.57
N ALA A 118 13.60 -8.42 0.78
CA ALA A 118 14.41 -7.22 0.63
C ALA A 118 13.60 -6.07 0.01
N LEU A 119 12.84 -6.33 -1.06
CA LEU A 119 11.98 -5.32 -1.70
C LEU A 119 10.94 -4.76 -0.73
N LYS A 120 10.19 -5.65 -0.06
CA LYS A 120 9.20 -5.27 0.96
C LYS A 120 9.86 -4.44 2.07
N ARG A 121 11.01 -4.87 2.57
CA ARG A 121 11.75 -4.15 3.61
C ARG A 121 12.15 -2.74 3.14
N GLN A 122 12.71 -2.59 1.94
CA GLN A 122 13.10 -1.28 1.43
C GLN A 122 11.91 -0.36 1.22
N CYS A 123 10.77 -0.90 0.77
CA CYS A 123 9.53 -0.12 0.67
C CYS A 123 9.11 0.42 2.06
N VAL A 124 9.13 -0.43 3.09
CA VAL A 124 8.80 -0.01 4.47
C VAL A 124 9.81 1.01 5.01
N VAL A 125 11.12 0.78 4.84
CA VAL A 125 12.18 1.68 5.32
C VAL A 125 12.06 3.07 4.69
N HIS A 126 11.72 3.15 3.40
CA HIS A 126 11.64 4.40 2.66
C HIS A 126 10.22 4.96 2.53
N GLY A 127 9.24 4.42 3.26
CA GLY A 127 7.87 4.91 3.26
C GLY A 127 7.15 4.78 1.91
N ARG A 128 7.58 3.84 1.05
CA ARG A 128 6.97 3.60 -0.26
C ARG A 128 5.85 2.55 -0.14
N PRO A 129 4.64 2.83 -0.68
CA PRO A 129 3.57 1.85 -0.69
C PRO A 129 3.99 0.56 -1.41
N PHE A 130 3.74 -0.57 -0.75
CA PHE A 130 4.00 -1.91 -1.27
C PHE A 130 2.69 -2.70 -1.33
N LEU A 131 2.11 -2.77 -2.52
CA LEU A 131 0.74 -3.20 -2.75
C LEU A 131 0.73 -4.65 -3.24
N THR A 132 0.22 -5.57 -2.41
CA THR A 132 0.46 -7.01 -2.61
C THR A 132 -0.67 -7.77 -3.31
N ASN A 133 -1.81 -7.12 -3.54
CA ASN A 133 -2.99 -7.69 -4.17
C ASN A 133 -3.74 -6.64 -5.00
N ARG A 134 -4.67 -7.08 -5.85
CA ARG A 134 -5.43 -6.18 -6.74
C ARG A 134 -6.26 -5.15 -5.99
N GLY A 135 -6.86 -5.50 -4.85
CA GLY A 135 -7.67 -4.57 -4.07
C GLY A 135 -6.85 -3.36 -3.61
N ALA A 136 -5.74 -3.63 -2.92
CA ALA A 136 -4.81 -2.60 -2.47
C ALA A 136 -4.22 -1.79 -3.64
N ALA A 137 -3.85 -2.46 -4.74
CA ALA A 137 -3.36 -1.79 -5.95
C ALA A 137 -4.41 -0.85 -6.57
N SER A 138 -5.66 -1.30 -6.67
CA SER A 138 -6.74 -0.54 -7.29
C SER A 138 -7.17 0.66 -6.46
N GLU A 139 -7.31 0.48 -5.14
CA GLU A 139 -7.61 1.57 -4.22
C GLU A 139 -6.53 2.65 -4.29
N TRP A 140 -5.26 2.25 -4.20
CA TRP A 140 -4.14 3.19 -4.28
C TRP A 140 -4.07 3.90 -5.64
N CYS A 141 -4.22 3.19 -6.75
CA CYS A 141 -4.25 3.79 -8.08
C CYS A 141 -5.38 4.81 -8.22
N ALA A 142 -6.59 4.53 -7.71
CA ALA A 142 -7.71 5.46 -7.75
C ALA A 142 -7.41 6.74 -6.94
N LEU A 143 -6.83 6.59 -5.75
CA LEU A 143 -6.46 7.74 -4.90
C LEU A 143 -5.33 8.58 -5.52
N VAL A 144 -4.29 7.95 -6.05
CA VAL A 144 -3.18 8.66 -6.72
C VAL A 144 -3.69 9.36 -7.98
N TRP A 145 -4.46 8.69 -8.82
CA TRP A 145 -5.05 9.28 -10.02
C TRP A 145 -5.93 10.49 -9.68
N ASN A 146 -6.72 10.42 -8.60
CA ASN A 146 -7.51 11.53 -8.11
C ASN A 146 -6.64 12.73 -7.69
N GLY A 147 -5.54 12.47 -6.96
CA GLY A 147 -4.63 13.49 -6.44
C GLY A 147 -3.72 14.16 -7.48
N MET A 148 -3.53 13.57 -8.66
CA MET A 148 -2.65 14.13 -9.70
C MET A 148 -3.29 15.31 -10.43
N ALA A 149 -2.54 16.40 -10.57
CA ALA A 149 -2.93 17.57 -11.35
C ALA A 149 -2.64 17.39 -12.86
N GLY A 150 -3.48 17.95 -13.71
CA GLY A 150 -3.24 18.00 -15.16
C GLY A 150 -3.35 16.66 -15.91
N ILE A 151 -3.82 15.60 -15.25
CA ILE A 151 -4.07 14.29 -15.87
C ILE A 151 -5.53 14.15 -16.29
N ASP A 152 -5.79 13.47 -17.41
CA ASP A 152 -7.14 13.06 -17.80
C ASP A 152 -7.75 12.16 -16.71
N ARG A 153 -8.95 12.49 -16.27
CA ARG A 153 -9.71 11.78 -15.23
C ARG A 153 -10.91 11.00 -15.79
N THR A 154 -10.99 10.85 -17.11
CA THR A 154 -12.03 10.05 -17.76
C THR A 154 -12.01 8.62 -17.21
N GLY A 155 -13.13 8.20 -16.61
CA GLY A 155 -13.28 6.88 -15.98
C GLY A 155 -12.90 6.83 -14.50
N LEU A 156 -12.24 7.86 -13.93
CA LEU A 156 -11.84 7.87 -12.52
C LEU A 156 -13.03 7.72 -11.57
N ALA A 157 -14.14 8.40 -11.84
CA ALA A 157 -15.33 8.37 -10.98
C ALA A 157 -15.85 6.93 -10.77
N ALA A 158 -15.83 6.11 -11.82
CA ALA A 158 -16.22 4.70 -11.73
C ALA A 158 -15.24 3.89 -10.87
N GLN A 159 -13.94 4.16 -10.98
CA GLN A 159 -12.92 3.48 -10.17
C GLN A 159 -12.97 3.91 -8.70
N LEU A 160 -13.20 5.19 -8.42
CA LEU A 160 -13.43 5.67 -7.05
C LEU A 160 -14.65 5.00 -6.44
N ALA A 161 -15.81 5.04 -7.12
CA ALA A 161 -17.03 4.40 -6.60
C ALA A 161 -16.88 2.89 -6.37
N ARG A 162 -16.03 2.22 -7.17
CA ARG A 162 -15.78 0.77 -7.05
C ARG A 162 -14.81 0.42 -5.92
N TRP A 163 -13.72 1.17 -5.80
CA TRP A 163 -12.57 0.79 -4.98
C TRP A 163 -12.42 1.62 -3.71
N VAL A 164 -12.97 2.83 -3.67
CA VAL A 164 -12.94 3.74 -2.53
C VAL A 164 -14.39 3.90 -2.04
N ARG A 165 -14.77 3.18 -0.99
CA ARG A 165 -16.16 3.10 -0.49
C ARG A 165 -16.37 3.83 0.84
N PRO A 166 -16.35 5.17 0.89
CA PRO A 166 -16.46 5.92 2.14
C PRO A 166 -17.83 5.82 2.81
N GLU A 167 -18.89 5.42 2.09
CA GLU A 167 -20.23 5.22 2.63
C GLU A 167 -20.37 3.88 3.37
N ALA A 168 -19.51 2.90 3.06
CA ALA A 168 -19.60 1.54 3.61
C ALA A 168 -19.06 1.44 5.04
N THR A 169 -18.36 2.46 5.56
CA THR A 169 -17.62 2.39 6.83
C THR A 169 -18.49 1.90 7.99
N ALA A 170 -19.75 2.33 8.07
CA ALA A 170 -20.68 1.95 9.13
C ALA A 170 -20.94 0.43 9.22
N THR A 171 -20.76 -0.28 8.11
CA THR A 171 -20.90 -1.75 8.02
C THR A 171 -19.55 -2.48 8.01
N GLU A 172 -18.45 -1.76 7.86
CA GLU A 172 -17.10 -2.32 7.77
C GLU A 172 -16.41 -2.41 9.13
N THR A 173 -15.39 -3.27 9.17
CA THR A 173 -14.53 -3.46 10.32
C THR A 173 -13.12 -2.99 10.00
N ILE A 174 -12.57 -2.10 10.82
CA ILE A 174 -11.18 -1.66 10.70
C ILE A 174 -10.31 -2.30 11.80
N GLY A 175 -9.15 -2.84 11.41
CA GLY A 175 -8.14 -3.34 12.32
C GLY A 175 -7.00 -2.33 12.51
N LEU A 176 -6.67 -2.00 13.76
CA LEU A 176 -5.60 -1.09 14.14
C LEU A 176 -4.50 -1.88 14.84
N ILE A 177 -3.40 -2.12 14.13
CA ILE A 177 -2.29 -2.96 14.60
C ILE A 177 -1.00 -2.16 14.54
N ALA A 178 -0.30 -2.06 15.67
CA ALA A 178 1.01 -1.43 15.75
C ALA A 178 2.00 -2.37 16.44
N HIS A 179 3.20 -2.45 15.88
CA HIS A 179 4.36 -2.97 16.60
C HIS A 179 4.80 -1.96 17.68
N ASP A 180 5.59 -2.40 18.65
CA ASP A 180 6.03 -1.57 19.80
C ASP A 180 6.61 -0.22 19.34
N THR A 181 7.53 -0.25 18.37
CA THR A 181 8.16 0.94 17.79
C THR A 181 7.23 1.84 16.97
N GLN A 182 6.03 1.37 16.61
CA GLN A 182 5.05 2.09 15.77
C GLN A 182 3.85 2.60 16.58
N LYS A 183 3.78 2.32 17.89
CA LYS A 183 2.68 2.77 18.75
C LYS A 183 2.54 4.29 18.80
N PRO A 184 3.61 5.10 18.94
CA PRO A 184 3.47 6.56 18.91
C PRO A 184 2.83 7.06 17.61
N VAL A 185 3.25 6.50 16.47
CA VAL A 185 2.71 6.84 15.13
C VAL A 185 1.23 6.45 15.03
N MET A 186 0.88 5.24 15.48
CA MET A 186 -0.51 4.76 15.49
C MET A 186 -1.42 5.64 16.37
N LEU A 187 -0.95 6.05 17.54
CA LEU A 187 -1.74 6.89 18.44
C LEU A 187 -1.96 8.29 17.87
N ASP A 188 -0.91 8.91 17.32
CA ASP A 188 -1.06 10.20 16.64
C ASP A 188 -2.01 10.11 15.43
N PHE A 189 -1.90 9.04 14.63
CA PHE A 189 -2.84 8.76 13.54
C PHE A 189 -4.28 8.63 14.05
N ALA A 190 -4.50 7.80 15.07
CA ALA A 190 -5.82 7.57 15.66
C ALA A 190 -6.43 8.86 16.24
N ARG A 191 -5.61 9.68 16.90
CA ARG A 191 -6.00 10.98 17.44
C ARG A 191 -6.41 11.95 16.33
N ARG A 192 -5.59 12.11 15.29
CA ARG A 192 -5.87 13.01 14.15
C ARG A 192 -7.11 12.60 13.35
N HIS A 193 -7.34 11.30 13.21
CA HIS A 193 -8.42 10.76 12.38
C HIS A 193 -9.57 10.16 13.19
N HIS A 194 -9.68 10.51 14.47
CA HIS A 194 -10.63 9.88 15.41
C HIS A 194 -12.08 9.93 14.91
N ALA A 195 -12.51 11.07 14.35
CA ALA A 195 -13.85 11.25 13.81
C ALA A 195 -14.15 10.28 12.65
N LEU A 196 -13.20 10.11 11.73
CA LEU A 196 -13.33 9.17 10.61
C LEU A 196 -13.34 7.73 11.10
N LEU A 197 -12.36 7.36 11.93
CA LEU A 197 -12.23 6.00 12.47
C LEU A 197 -13.46 5.59 13.28
N SER A 198 -14.10 6.54 13.96
CA SER A 198 -15.33 6.29 14.72
C SER A 198 -16.55 5.97 13.85
N ARG A 199 -16.51 6.27 12.53
CA ARG A 199 -17.58 5.89 11.59
C ARG A 199 -17.56 4.41 11.21
N PHE A 200 -16.49 3.68 11.55
CA PHE A 200 -16.46 2.24 11.29
C PHE A 200 -17.42 1.51 12.23
N GLY A 201 -18.18 0.54 11.71
CA GLY A 201 -19.10 -0.26 12.52
C GLY A 201 -18.38 -1.02 13.63
N ARG A 202 -17.17 -1.49 13.35
CA ARG A 202 -16.30 -2.16 14.32
C ARG A 202 -14.86 -1.69 14.19
N ARG A 203 -14.20 -1.46 15.32
CA ARG A 203 -12.76 -1.16 15.41
C ARG A 203 -12.09 -2.23 16.25
N LEU A 204 -11.17 -2.99 15.65
CA LEU A 204 -10.44 -4.06 16.31
C LEU A 204 -8.99 -3.64 16.53
N ALA A 205 -8.36 -4.10 17.60
CA ALA A 205 -6.94 -3.84 17.85
C ALA A 205 -6.26 -5.01 18.56
N THR A 206 -4.95 -5.10 18.49
CA THR A 206 -4.18 -6.06 19.31
C THR A 206 -4.06 -5.57 20.74
N GLY A 207 -3.95 -6.48 21.72
CA GLY A 207 -4.09 -6.19 23.15
C GLY A 207 -3.40 -4.91 23.64
N THR A 208 -2.10 -4.74 23.37
CA THR A 208 -1.38 -3.54 23.81
C THR A 208 -1.76 -2.28 23.02
N THR A 209 -2.01 -2.40 21.72
CA THR A 209 -2.46 -1.28 20.87
C THR A 209 -3.87 -0.83 21.28
N GLY A 210 -4.80 -1.77 21.47
CA GLY A 210 -6.18 -1.50 21.87
C GLY A 210 -6.28 -0.88 23.26
N GLY A 211 -5.45 -1.32 24.21
CA GLY A 211 -5.34 -0.67 25.51
C GLY A 211 -5.03 0.82 25.37
N LEU A 212 -3.99 1.16 24.60
CA LEU A 212 -3.61 2.56 24.36
C LEU A 212 -4.69 3.34 23.61
N LEU A 213 -5.30 2.76 22.57
CA LEU A 213 -6.37 3.40 21.81
C LEU A 213 -7.63 3.65 22.67
N ASN A 214 -7.85 2.85 23.72
CA ASN A 214 -8.94 3.04 24.68
C ASN A 214 -8.54 3.96 25.86
N GLY A 215 -7.38 4.65 25.78
CA GLY A 215 -6.93 5.61 26.79
C GLY A 215 -6.23 4.98 28.00
N THR A 216 -5.85 3.71 27.94
CA THR A 216 -5.16 3.01 29.04
C THR A 216 -3.75 2.63 28.65
N VAL A 217 -2.77 2.85 29.53
CA VAL A 217 -1.40 2.38 29.29
C VAL A 217 -1.25 0.96 29.86
N PRO A 218 -1.11 -0.09 29.03
CA PRO A 218 -0.97 -1.46 29.52
C PRO A 218 0.28 -1.60 30.37
N ALA A 219 0.24 -2.46 31.40
CA ALA A 219 1.34 -2.64 32.36
C ALA A 219 2.71 -2.92 31.70
N ARG A 220 2.72 -3.59 30.54
CA ARG A 220 3.93 -3.89 29.77
C ARG A 220 4.65 -2.64 29.24
N LEU A 221 3.94 -1.53 29.03
CA LEU A 221 4.46 -0.29 28.48
C LEU A 221 4.64 0.79 29.57
N ARG A 222 4.64 0.40 30.85
CA ARG A 222 4.72 1.35 31.96
C ARG A 222 5.96 2.26 31.87
N ALA A 223 7.09 1.73 31.41
CA ALA A 223 8.32 2.51 31.22
C ALA A 223 8.18 3.61 30.15
N GLU A 224 7.26 3.46 29.19
CA GLU A 224 7.04 4.37 28.06
C GLU A 224 5.88 5.35 28.32
N THR A 225 5.24 5.29 29.50
CA THR A 225 4.03 6.06 29.84
C THR A 225 4.17 7.55 29.56
N ALA A 226 5.28 8.16 30.00
CA ALA A 226 5.51 9.60 29.83
C ALA A 226 5.49 10.03 28.35
N THR A 227 5.97 9.17 27.45
CA THR A 227 6.01 9.43 26.00
C THR A 227 4.66 9.17 25.33
N LEU A 228 3.91 8.16 25.81
CA LEU A 228 2.65 7.73 25.17
C LEU A 228 1.44 8.54 25.63
N LEU A 229 1.40 8.97 26.89
CA LEU A 229 0.25 9.66 27.48
C LEU A 229 -0.20 10.91 26.69
N PRO A 230 0.71 11.78 26.19
CA PRO A 230 0.31 12.95 25.40
C PRO A 230 -0.26 12.60 24.02
N LEU A 231 -0.03 11.38 23.52
CA LEU A 231 -0.44 10.94 22.19
C LEU A 231 -1.77 10.18 22.20
N LEU A 232 -2.31 9.85 23.37
CA LEU A 232 -3.53 9.05 23.46
C LEU A 232 -4.69 9.75 22.73
N PRO A 233 -5.48 9.01 21.94
CA PRO A 233 -6.70 9.56 21.36
C PRO A 233 -7.72 9.91 22.45
N PRO A 234 -8.78 10.67 22.12
CA PRO A 234 -9.86 10.94 23.05
C PRO A 234 -10.34 9.67 23.77
N ALA A 235 -10.37 9.70 25.09
CA ALA A 235 -10.70 8.53 25.90
C ALA A 235 -12.18 8.17 25.72
N VAL A 236 -12.45 7.18 24.87
CA VAL A 236 -13.77 6.58 24.70
C VAL A 236 -13.68 5.14 25.20
N PRO A 237 -14.26 4.80 26.37
CA PRO A 237 -14.25 3.43 26.86
C PRO A 237 -14.81 2.47 25.82
N GLY A 238 -14.06 1.40 25.52
CA GLY A 238 -14.46 0.40 24.53
C GLY A 238 -14.46 0.91 23.08
N TRP A 239 -13.75 1.99 22.76
CA TRP A 239 -13.63 2.49 21.38
C TRP A 239 -13.17 1.40 20.42
N THR A 240 -12.18 0.60 20.83
CA THR A 240 -11.72 -0.59 20.11
C THR A 240 -11.95 -1.86 20.91
N THR A 241 -12.30 -2.94 20.21
CA THR A 241 -12.28 -4.30 20.76
C THR A 241 -10.87 -4.85 20.67
N ALA A 242 -10.23 -5.06 21.81
CA ALA A 242 -8.88 -5.58 21.88
C ALA A 242 -8.88 -7.13 21.86
N PHE A 243 -8.14 -7.72 20.93
CA PHE A 243 -7.90 -9.17 20.88
C PHE A 243 -6.54 -9.52 21.48
N GLN A 244 -6.43 -10.71 22.06
CA GLN A 244 -5.15 -11.22 22.54
C GLN A 244 -4.14 -11.25 21.39
N SER A 245 -2.97 -10.66 21.63
CA SER A 245 -1.81 -10.93 20.79
C SER A 245 -1.45 -12.41 20.91
N GLY A 246 -1.15 -13.08 19.79
CA GLY A 246 -0.86 -14.52 19.77
C GLY A 246 0.21 -14.95 20.79
N PRO A 247 0.18 -16.22 21.24
CA PRO A 247 1.15 -16.75 22.18
C PRO A 247 2.56 -16.56 21.62
N ARG A 248 3.50 -16.20 22.49
CA ARG A 248 4.91 -16.16 22.12
C ARG A 248 5.35 -17.59 21.81
N GLY A 249 5.87 -17.81 20.61
CA GLY A 249 6.80 -18.91 20.38
C GLY A 249 8.09 -18.71 21.17
#